data_AF-A0A0E9ZFT4-F1
#
_entry.id   AF-A0A0E9ZFT4-F1
#
_cell.length_a   1.000
_cell.length_b   1.000
_cell.length_c   1.000
_cell.angle_alpha   90.00
_cell.angle_beta   90.00
_cell.angle_gamma   90.00
#
_symmetry.space_group_name_H-M   'P 1'
#
loop_
_entity.id
_entity.type
_entity.pdbx_description
1 polymer ?
#
loop_
_entity_poly.entity_id
_entity_poly.type
_entity_poly.pdbx_seq_one_letter_code
_entity_poly.pdbx_strand_id
1 'polypeptide(L)'
;MPEHAPDNPRRDFLRKTLTLIPVVTVASTGLGVGTSQLLAAPQHEPKVPATPPAGNYQPTFFSAEEWAFVEAAVSRIIPADELGPGALEAGAAEFIDRQMNTPYATGAQWYMHGPFNADAAPELGYQLQLSPQQIYRLGIAAVDGWCKANGGQVFAAQDSATRDRILSKIEAGELVFDSVPAKVFFSLLVQNTREGFFCDPIHGGNKGMVGWTQIGFPGARADFMDWVERNEPYPFPAVSIRGERA
;
A
#
# COMPACT_ATOMS: atom_id res chain seq x y z
N MET A 1 55.66 31.04 31.47
CA MET A 1 55.83 29.59 31.34
C MET A 1 54.53 29.04 30.75
N PRO A 2 54.45 28.80 29.43
CA PRO A 2 53.26 28.21 28.84
C PRO A 2 53.34 26.68 28.92
N GLU A 3 52.30 26.08 29.46
CA GLU A 3 52.15 24.64 29.65
C GLU A 3 51.72 23.98 28.33
N HIS A 4 52.57 23.11 27.77
CA HIS A 4 52.26 22.29 26.59
C HIS A 4 51.27 21.18 26.96
N ALA A 5 50.13 21.14 26.28
CA ALA A 5 49.26 19.96 26.28
C ALA A 5 49.90 18.84 25.41
N PRO A 6 49.79 17.56 25.79
CA PRO A 6 50.38 16.46 25.02
C PRO A 6 49.61 16.18 23.73
N ASP A 7 50.35 16.08 22.62
CA ASP A 7 49.84 15.72 21.30
C ASP A 7 49.20 14.32 21.29
N ASN A 8 47.99 14.22 20.73
CA ASN A 8 47.25 12.96 20.63
C ASN A 8 47.69 12.17 19.37
N PRO A 9 48.40 11.03 19.51
CA PRO A 9 48.96 10.28 18.39
C PRO A 9 47.90 9.67 17.46
N ARG A 10 46.62 9.64 17.86
CA ARG A 10 45.51 9.13 17.04
C ARG A 10 45.04 10.12 15.97
N ARG A 11 45.29 11.42 16.13
CA ARG A 11 44.98 12.46 15.12
C ARG A 11 46.06 12.61 14.05
N ASP A 12 47.29 12.19 14.35
CA ASP A 12 48.42 12.31 13.43
C ASP A 12 48.48 11.15 12.41
N PHE A 13 47.93 9.98 12.79
CA PHE A 13 47.76 8.82 11.90
C PHE A 13 46.75 9.10 10.75
N LEU A 14 45.68 9.85 11.03
CA LEU A 14 44.65 10.19 10.04
C LEU A 14 45.06 11.31 9.07
N ARG A 15 46.12 12.07 9.37
CA ARG A 15 46.65 13.13 8.48
C ARG A 15 47.71 12.64 7.49
N LYS A 16 48.23 11.42 7.65
CA LYS A 16 49.35 10.89 6.84
C LYS A 16 48.93 9.93 5.71
N THR A 17 47.64 9.78 5.44
CA THR A 17 47.12 8.99 4.32
C THR A 17 46.30 9.86 3.36
N LEU A 18 47.00 10.77 2.66
CA LEU A 18 46.53 11.38 1.42
C LEU A 18 47.39 10.84 0.28
N THR A 19 46.91 9.76 -0.31
CA THR A 19 47.48 9.17 -1.52
C THR A 19 47.09 10.02 -2.73
N LEU A 20 48.11 10.67 -3.29
CA LEU A 20 48.30 11.17 -4.66
C LEU A 20 47.20 10.78 -5.68
N ILE A 21 46.50 11.79 -6.21
CA ILE A 21 45.83 11.71 -7.51
C ILE A 21 46.79 12.35 -8.54
N PRO A 22 47.23 11.64 -9.59
CA PRO A 22 48.02 12.25 -10.65
C PRO A 22 47.14 13.16 -11.51
N VAL A 23 47.54 14.42 -11.65
CA VAL A 23 47.01 15.32 -12.68
C VAL A 23 47.59 14.88 -14.02
N VAL A 24 46.75 14.37 -14.92
CA VAL A 24 47.14 14.08 -16.30
C VAL A 24 46.69 15.23 -17.19
N THR A 25 47.63 16.10 -17.56
CA THR A 25 47.48 17.03 -18.69
C THR A 25 47.70 16.26 -19.99
N VAL A 26 46.64 16.06 -20.79
CA VAL A 26 46.79 15.54 -22.17
C VAL A 26 46.89 16.71 -23.13
N ALA A 27 48.11 16.96 -23.61
CA ALA A 27 48.36 17.70 -24.84
C ALA A 27 48.13 16.76 -26.03
N SER A 28 47.41 17.25 -27.04
CA SER A 28 47.11 16.59 -28.30
C SER A 28 48.34 16.45 -29.19
N THR A 29 48.67 15.24 -29.64
CA THR A 29 49.08 14.91 -31.03
C THR A 29 49.32 13.39 -31.18
N GLY A 30 48.64 12.75 -32.13
CA GLY A 30 49.19 11.60 -32.86
C GLY A 30 48.69 10.19 -32.51
N LEU A 31 47.75 9.70 -33.34
CA LEU A 31 47.63 8.32 -33.87
C LEU A 31 47.65 7.12 -32.90
N GLY A 32 46.49 6.50 -32.68
CA GLY A 32 46.42 5.15 -32.09
C GLY A 32 45.00 4.68 -31.78
N VAL A 33 44.51 3.79 -32.64
CA VAL A 33 43.35 2.87 -32.54
C VAL A 33 42.83 2.60 -31.11
N GLY A 34 41.53 2.82 -30.89
CA GLY A 34 40.81 2.28 -29.73
C GLY A 34 39.65 3.15 -29.24
N THR A 35 38.56 3.24 -30.00
CA THR A 35 37.30 3.81 -29.49
C THR A 35 36.72 2.92 -28.40
N SER A 36 37.10 3.17 -27.14
CA SER A 36 36.34 2.67 -25.99
C SER A 36 35.05 3.48 -25.92
N GLN A 37 34.01 2.96 -26.55
CA GLN A 37 32.64 3.38 -26.24
C GLN A 37 32.43 3.09 -24.75
N LEU A 38 32.33 4.15 -23.95
CA LEU A 38 31.68 4.09 -22.65
C LEU A 38 30.24 3.64 -22.91
N LEU A 39 30.00 2.33 -22.82
CA LEU A 39 28.66 1.77 -22.76
C LEU A 39 28.04 2.33 -21.48
N ALA A 40 27.14 3.29 -21.64
CA ALA A 40 26.23 3.69 -20.60
C ALA A 40 25.58 2.41 -20.04
N ALA A 41 25.71 2.18 -18.73
CA ALA A 41 25.03 1.09 -18.07
C ALA A 41 23.53 1.19 -18.39
N PRO A 42 22.83 0.06 -18.63
CA PRO A 42 21.40 0.10 -18.90
C PRO A 42 20.72 0.83 -17.73
N GLN A 43 19.88 1.79 -18.10
CA GLN A 43 19.03 2.52 -17.17
C GLN A 43 18.26 1.51 -16.31
N HIS A 44 18.16 1.80 -15.02
CA HIS A 44 17.39 1.03 -14.05
C HIS A 44 16.00 0.77 -14.63
N GLU A 45 15.73 -0.45 -15.11
CA GLU A 45 14.38 -0.84 -15.47
C GLU A 45 13.53 -0.73 -14.19
N PRO A 46 12.31 -0.18 -14.25
CA PRO A 46 11.40 -0.21 -13.12
C PRO A 46 11.21 -1.67 -12.72
N LYS A 47 11.77 -2.04 -11.56
CA LYS A 47 11.72 -3.40 -11.05
C LYS A 47 10.32 -3.61 -10.50
N VAL A 48 9.42 -4.11 -11.36
CA VAL A 48 8.06 -4.49 -10.96
C VAL A 48 8.18 -5.44 -9.76
N PRO A 49 7.48 -5.17 -8.64
CA PRO A 49 7.56 -6.04 -7.46
C PRO A 49 7.20 -7.47 -7.84
N ALA A 50 7.98 -8.44 -7.34
CA ALA A 50 7.65 -9.84 -7.54
C ALA A 50 6.32 -10.16 -6.87
N THR A 51 5.43 -10.86 -7.59
CA THR A 51 4.13 -11.27 -7.07
C THR A 51 4.30 -12.23 -5.88
N PRO A 52 3.81 -11.90 -4.68
CA PRO A 52 3.77 -12.81 -3.56
C PRO A 52 2.93 -14.05 -3.91
N PRO A 53 3.27 -15.25 -3.39
CA PRO A 53 2.45 -16.42 -3.60
C PRO A 53 1.04 -16.18 -3.04
N ALA A 54 0.01 -16.59 -3.78
CA ALA A 54 -1.36 -16.60 -3.30
C ALA A 54 -1.42 -17.44 -2.01
N GLY A 55 -1.74 -16.80 -0.89
CA GLY A 55 -1.82 -17.46 0.40
C GLY A 55 -3.12 -18.26 0.51
N ASN A 56 -3.06 -19.45 1.13
CA ASN A 56 -4.24 -20.27 1.45
C ASN A 56 -5.00 -19.72 2.67
N TYR A 57 -5.19 -18.39 2.74
CA TYR A 57 -5.88 -17.76 3.86
C TYR A 57 -7.34 -18.22 3.91
N GLN A 58 -7.85 -18.44 5.12
CA GLN A 58 -9.26 -18.78 5.36
C GLN A 58 -9.88 -17.66 6.19
N PRO A 59 -10.94 -16.99 5.70
CA PRO A 59 -11.58 -15.92 6.44
C PRO A 59 -12.18 -16.45 7.73
N THR A 60 -12.12 -15.61 8.76
CA THR A 60 -12.65 -15.91 10.09
C THR A 60 -13.90 -15.09 10.41
N PHE A 61 -14.02 -13.92 9.80
CA PHE A 61 -15.22 -13.10 9.90
C PHE A 61 -16.18 -13.41 8.75
N PHE A 62 -15.76 -13.22 7.49
CA PHE A 62 -16.65 -13.34 6.33
C PHE A 62 -17.06 -14.79 6.07
N SER A 63 -18.30 -15.00 5.61
CA SER A 63 -18.71 -16.29 5.04
C SER A 63 -18.00 -16.54 3.70
N ALA A 64 -18.10 -17.75 3.16
CA ALA A 64 -17.48 -18.06 1.87
C ALA A 64 -18.02 -17.17 0.73
N GLU A 65 -19.32 -16.87 0.73
CA GLU A 65 -19.97 -16.02 -0.27
C GLU A 65 -19.56 -14.55 -0.12
N GLU A 66 -19.54 -14.04 1.11
CA GLU A 66 -19.08 -12.68 1.39
C GLU A 66 -17.59 -12.51 1.11
N TRP A 67 -16.78 -13.53 1.38
CA TRP A 67 -15.36 -13.53 1.05
C TRP A 67 -15.13 -13.44 -0.45
N ALA A 68 -15.86 -14.22 -1.24
CA ALA A 68 -15.83 -14.14 -2.69
C ALA A 68 -16.25 -12.75 -3.19
N PHE A 69 -17.23 -12.11 -2.54
CA PHE A 69 -17.57 -10.71 -2.81
C PHE A 69 -16.39 -9.78 -2.53
N VAL A 70 -15.77 -9.87 -1.35
CA VAL A 70 -14.67 -8.98 -0.94
C VAL A 70 -13.51 -9.12 -1.90
N GLU A 71 -13.07 -10.35 -2.23
CA GLU A 71 -12.00 -10.58 -3.21
C GLU A 71 -12.35 -10.00 -4.59
N ALA A 72 -13.58 -10.25 -5.06
CA ALA A 72 -14.05 -9.72 -6.33
C ALA A 72 -14.09 -8.19 -6.35
N ALA A 73 -14.38 -7.54 -5.23
CA ALA A 73 -14.49 -6.09 -5.16
C ALA A 73 -13.12 -5.41 -5.02
N VAL A 74 -12.27 -5.89 -4.11
CA VAL A 74 -10.94 -5.29 -3.89
C VAL A 74 -10.04 -5.41 -5.12
N SER A 75 -10.16 -6.50 -5.89
CA SER A 75 -9.46 -6.69 -7.17
C SER A 75 -9.89 -5.73 -8.28
N ARG A 76 -11.00 -5.00 -8.10
CA ARG A 76 -11.39 -3.89 -8.99
C ARG A 76 -10.93 -2.53 -8.46
N ILE A 77 -10.78 -2.38 -7.15
CA ILE A 77 -10.32 -1.13 -6.52
C ILE A 77 -8.82 -0.92 -6.75
N ILE A 78 -8.01 -1.97 -6.57
CA ILE A 78 -6.59 -1.97 -6.95
C ILE A 78 -6.34 -3.26 -7.76
N PRO A 79 -6.45 -3.20 -9.10
CA PRO A 79 -6.22 -4.37 -9.94
C PRO A 79 -4.73 -4.72 -10.04
N ALA A 80 -4.42 -5.98 -10.34
CA ALA A 80 -3.12 -6.35 -10.85
C ALA A 80 -3.02 -5.94 -12.32
N ASP A 81 -1.97 -5.21 -12.69
CA ASP A 81 -1.76 -4.68 -14.03
C ASP A 81 -0.27 -4.52 -14.37
N GLU A 82 0.05 -3.76 -15.41
CA GLU A 82 1.43 -3.51 -15.86
C GLU A 82 2.29 -2.80 -14.81
N LEU A 83 1.68 -2.12 -13.83
CA LEU A 83 2.38 -1.44 -12.75
C LEU A 83 2.72 -2.38 -11.58
N GLY A 84 2.10 -3.56 -11.53
CA GLY A 84 2.47 -4.62 -10.60
C GLY A 84 1.30 -5.36 -9.95
N PRO A 85 1.57 -6.03 -8.81
CA PRO A 85 0.58 -6.82 -8.07
C PRO A 85 -0.57 -5.95 -7.53
N GLY A 86 -1.78 -6.48 -7.52
CA GLY A 86 -2.98 -5.79 -7.07
C GLY A 86 -3.36 -6.08 -5.61
N ALA A 87 -4.58 -5.70 -5.24
CA ALA A 87 -5.13 -5.89 -3.90
C ALA A 87 -5.10 -7.35 -3.41
N LEU A 88 -5.31 -8.31 -4.31
CA LEU A 88 -5.34 -9.73 -3.94
C LEU A 88 -3.95 -10.25 -3.60
N GLU A 89 -2.97 -9.95 -4.46
CA GLU A 89 -1.58 -10.34 -4.28
C GLU A 89 -0.98 -9.66 -3.03
N ALA A 90 -1.37 -8.41 -2.77
CA ALA A 90 -1.01 -7.70 -1.56
C ALA A 90 -1.69 -8.27 -0.30
N GLY A 91 -2.73 -9.09 -0.41
CA GLY A 91 -3.47 -9.59 0.75
C GLY A 91 -4.43 -8.56 1.38
N ALA A 92 -4.88 -7.56 0.62
CA ALA A 92 -5.80 -6.54 1.14
C ALA A 92 -7.13 -7.13 1.62
N ALA A 93 -7.64 -8.19 0.98
CA ALA A 93 -8.82 -8.91 1.47
C ALA A 93 -8.57 -9.55 2.85
N GLU A 94 -7.41 -10.18 3.05
CA GLU A 94 -7.03 -10.78 4.34
C GLU A 94 -6.94 -9.72 5.43
N PHE A 95 -6.33 -8.57 5.11
CA PHE A 95 -6.32 -7.42 6.01
C PHE A 95 -7.73 -7.05 6.45
N ILE A 96 -8.68 -6.90 5.51
CA ILE A 96 -10.07 -6.54 5.83
C ILE A 96 -10.69 -7.57 6.78
N ASP A 97 -10.60 -8.87 6.52
CA ASP A 97 -11.16 -9.91 7.42
C ASP A 97 -10.56 -9.84 8.82
N ARG A 98 -9.24 -9.68 8.93
CA ARG A 98 -8.55 -9.54 10.22
C ARG A 98 -9.00 -8.29 10.96
N GLN A 99 -9.14 -7.17 10.27
CA GLN A 99 -9.63 -5.92 10.87
C GLN A 99 -11.08 -6.04 11.36
N MET A 100 -11.92 -6.83 10.68
CA MET A 100 -13.29 -7.10 11.14
C MET A 100 -13.33 -7.82 12.49
N ASN A 101 -12.25 -8.46 12.93
CA ASN A 101 -12.17 -9.11 14.23
C ASN A 101 -11.59 -8.23 15.35
N THR A 102 -11.44 -6.92 15.12
CA THR A 102 -10.84 -5.98 16.08
C THR A 102 -11.88 -5.05 16.74
N PRO A 103 -11.54 -4.38 17.87
CA PRO A 103 -12.41 -3.37 18.49
C PRO A 103 -12.77 -2.18 17.59
N TYR A 104 -11.96 -1.91 16.56
CA TYR A 104 -12.32 -0.92 15.53
C TYR A 104 -13.62 -1.31 14.82
N ALA A 105 -13.74 -2.56 14.40
CA ALA A 105 -14.85 -2.99 13.56
C ALA A 105 -16.17 -3.18 14.31
N THR A 106 -16.11 -3.33 15.63
CA THR A 106 -17.29 -3.31 16.51
C THR A 106 -17.70 -1.90 16.93
N GLY A 107 -16.93 -0.86 16.55
CA GLY A 107 -17.16 0.52 16.98
C GLY A 107 -16.82 0.76 18.45
N ALA A 108 -16.08 -0.13 19.10
CA ALA A 108 -15.79 -0.07 20.55
C ALA A 108 -14.91 1.13 20.96
N GLN A 109 -14.31 1.83 19.99
CA GLN A 109 -13.52 3.04 20.21
C GLN A 109 -14.23 4.31 19.72
N TRP A 110 -15.47 4.18 19.23
CA TRP A 110 -16.26 5.27 18.67
C TRP A 110 -17.35 5.71 19.63
N TYR A 111 -17.78 6.96 19.52
CA TYR A 111 -18.99 7.42 20.19
C TYR A 111 -20.22 6.90 19.41
N MET A 112 -20.75 5.75 19.84
CA MET A 112 -21.87 5.05 19.19
C MET A 112 -23.21 5.28 19.92
N HIS A 113 -23.36 6.42 20.60
CA HIS A 113 -24.60 6.79 21.26
C HIS A 113 -25.35 7.83 20.43
N GLY A 114 -26.67 7.68 20.37
CA GLY A 114 -27.52 8.65 19.69
C GLY A 114 -27.58 10.00 20.43
N PRO A 115 -28.19 11.02 19.81
CA PRO A 115 -28.90 10.95 18.54
C PRO A 115 -27.94 10.87 17.33
N PHE A 116 -28.32 10.07 16.34
CA PHE A 116 -27.62 9.96 15.05
C PHE A 116 -28.27 10.90 14.03
N ASN A 117 -27.47 11.66 13.29
CA ASN A 117 -27.96 12.52 12.22
C ASN A 117 -27.20 12.23 10.92
N ALA A 118 -27.82 11.47 10.03
CA ALA A 118 -27.22 11.09 8.76
C ALA A 118 -26.98 12.29 7.81
N ASP A 119 -27.70 13.40 8.02
CA ASP A 119 -27.58 14.63 7.23
C ASP A 119 -26.64 15.66 7.88
N ALA A 120 -25.95 15.28 8.96
CA ALA A 120 -24.97 16.12 9.61
C ALA A 120 -23.81 16.48 8.68
N ALA A 121 -23.23 17.66 8.91
CA ALA A 121 -22.07 18.12 8.16
C ALA A 121 -20.88 17.15 8.34
N PRO A 122 -20.10 16.82 7.28
CA PRO A 122 -19.00 15.85 7.35
C PRO A 122 -17.95 16.15 8.41
N GLU A 123 -17.77 17.43 8.76
CA GLU A 123 -16.84 17.92 9.79
C GLU A 123 -17.20 17.41 11.20
N LEU A 124 -18.43 16.94 11.40
CA LEU A 124 -18.91 16.37 12.67
C LEU A 124 -18.58 14.87 12.83
N GLY A 125 -17.78 14.31 11.91
CA GLY A 125 -17.29 12.94 11.99
C GLY A 125 -18.35 11.89 11.68
N TYR A 126 -18.20 10.69 12.27
CA TYR A 126 -19.08 9.56 12.01
C TYR A 126 -20.43 9.72 12.72
N GLN A 127 -21.52 9.67 11.96
CA GLN A 127 -22.87 9.99 12.44
C GLN A 127 -23.90 8.87 12.22
N LEU A 128 -23.46 7.69 11.78
CA LEU A 128 -24.35 6.53 11.63
C LEU A 128 -24.34 5.66 12.89
N GLN A 129 -25.43 4.92 13.07
CA GLN A 129 -25.55 3.93 14.13
C GLN A 129 -24.85 2.59 13.82
N LEU A 130 -24.32 2.44 12.62
CA LEU A 130 -23.76 1.17 12.14
C LEU A 130 -22.30 1.04 12.54
N SER A 131 -21.86 -0.14 12.97
CA SER A 131 -20.43 -0.45 13.08
C SER A 131 -19.85 -0.82 11.70
N PRO A 132 -18.51 -0.80 11.52
CA PRO A 132 -17.89 -1.30 10.31
C PRO A 132 -18.30 -2.74 9.94
N GLN A 133 -18.40 -3.64 10.93
CA GLN A 133 -18.91 -5.01 10.69
C GLN A 133 -20.32 -4.98 10.08
N GLN A 134 -21.22 -4.17 10.64
CA GLN A 134 -22.59 -4.06 10.14
C GLN A 134 -22.64 -3.46 8.74
N ILE A 135 -21.83 -2.42 8.47
CA ILE A 135 -21.72 -1.83 7.13
C ILE A 135 -21.31 -2.89 6.10
N TYR A 136 -20.31 -3.72 6.40
CA TYR A 136 -19.88 -4.79 5.48
C TYR A 136 -20.99 -5.81 5.23
N ARG A 137 -21.62 -6.35 6.29
CA ARG A 137 -22.69 -7.35 6.15
C ARG A 137 -23.88 -6.82 5.34
N LEU A 138 -24.36 -5.63 5.72
CA LEU A 138 -25.52 -5.02 5.07
C LEU A 138 -25.19 -4.58 3.63
N GLY A 139 -23.99 -4.05 3.40
CA GLY A 139 -23.55 -3.60 2.09
C GLY A 139 -23.39 -4.74 1.10
N ILE A 140 -22.71 -5.82 1.50
CA ILE A 140 -22.55 -7.02 0.67
C ILE A 140 -23.93 -7.59 0.32
N ALA A 141 -24.80 -7.78 1.31
CA ALA A 141 -26.14 -8.31 1.09
C ALA A 141 -26.98 -7.41 0.17
N ALA A 142 -26.89 -6.09 0.31
CA ALA A 142 -27.62 -5.14 -0.52
C ALA A 142 -27.14 -5.16 -1.97
N VAL A 143 -25.82 -5.18 -2.21
CA VAL A 143 -25.26 -5.24 -3.56
C VAL A 143 -25.60 -6.57 -4.22
N ASP A 144 -25.47 -7.69 -3.53
CA ASP A 144 -25.84 -9.00 -4.06
C ASP A 144 -27.34 -9.11 -4.34
N GLY A 145 -28.18 -8.55 -3.47
CA GLY A 145 -29.62 -8.46 -3.69
C GLY A 145 -29.95 -7.66 -4.96
N TRP A 146 -29.30 -6.51 -5.13
CA TRP A 146 -29.46 -5.69 -6.33
C TRP A 146 -28.98 -6.42 -7.60
N CYS A 147 -27.82 -7.09 -7.55
CA CYS A 147 -27.29 -7.85 -8.68
C CYS A 147 -28.22 -9.00 -9.07
N LYS A 148 -28.77 -9.74 -8.10
CA LYS A 148 -29.76 -10.80 -8.35
C LYS A 148 -31.02 -10.24 -9.01
N ALA A 149 -31.51 -9.09 -8.56
CA ALA A 149 -32.69 -8.45 -9.14
C ALA A 149 -32.46 -7.93 -10.57
N ASN A 150 -31.22 -7.56 -10.93
CA ASN A 150 -30.89 -6.92 -12.21
C ASN A 150 -30.09 -7.79 -13.19
N GLY A 151 -29.75 -9.03 -12.81
CA GLY A 151 -28.96 -9.94 -13.65
C GLY A 151 -28.94 -11.40 -13.19
N GLY A 152 -29.68 -11.76 -12.14
CA GLY A 152 -29.84 -13.14 -11.67
C GLY A 152 -28.62 -13.77 -10.97
N GLN A 153 -27.50 -13.07 -10.89
CA GLN A 153 -26.24 -13.54 -10.30
C GLN A 153 -25.76 -12.59 -9.19
N VAL A 154 -25.01 -13.13 -8.22
CA VAL A 154 -24.30 -12.33 -7.19
C VAL A 154 -23.19 -11.49 -7.82
N PHE A 155 -22.73 -10.45 -7.12
CA PHE A 155 -21.68 -9.55 -7.61
C PHE A 155 -20.39 -10.30 -7.98
N ALA A 156 -19.97 -11.24 -7.11
CA ALA A 156 -18.76 -12.03 -7.33
C ALA A 156 -18.81 -12.94 -8.57
N ALA A 157 -20.01 -13.26 -9.08
CA ALA A 157 -20.20 -14.09 -10.26
C ALA A 157 -20.25 -13.29 -11.58
N GLN A 158 -20.33 -11.95 -11.49
CA GLN A 158 -20.32 -11.08 -12.66
C GLN A 158 -18.95 -11.06 -13.34
N ASP A 159 -18.88 -10.68 -14.62
CA ASP A 159 -17.59 -10.37 -15.27
C ASP A 159 -16.98 -9.05 -14.74
N SER A 160 -15.68 -8.85 -14.96
CA SER A 160 -14.94 -7.68 -14.44
C SER A 160 -15.53 -6.33 -14.87
N ALA A 161 -15.96 -6.20 -16.12
CA ALA A 161 -16.51 -4.95 -16.63
C ALA A 161 -17.88 -4.65 -16.00
N THR A 162 -18.67 -5.69 -15.75
CA THR A 162 -19.94 -5.57 -15.01
C THR A 162 -19.69 -5.19 -13.56
N ARG A 163 -18.70 -5.80 -12.88
CA ARG A 163 -18.30 -5.41 -11.52
C ARG A 163 -17.91 -3.94 -11.45
N ASP A 164 -17.09 -3.45 -12.39
CA ASP A 164 -16.67 -2.04 -12.46
C ASP A 164 -17.85 -1.09 -12.60
N ARG A 165 -18.79 -1.40 -13.50
CA ARG A 165 -20.01 -0.61 -13.69
C ARG A 165 -20.84 -0.56 -12.42
N ILE A 166 -20.99 -1.68 -11.71
CA ILE A 166 -21.76 -1.73 -10.47
C ILE A 166 -21.08 -0.87 -9.40
N LEU A 167 -19.78 -1.05 -9.17
CA LEU A 167 -19.03 -0.25 -8.21
C LEU A 167 -19.09 1.25 -8.54
N SER A 168 -18.97 1.61 -9.81
CA SER A 168 -19.10 3.00 -10.27
C SER A 168 -20.48 3.60 -9.97
N LYS A 169 -21.56 2.81 -10.10
CA LYS A 169 -22.91 3.25 -9.75
C LYS A 169 -23.07 3.48 -8.24
N ILE A 170 -22.44 2.65 -7.42
CA ILE A 170 -22.43 2.83 -5.96
C ILE A 170 -21.67 4.11 -5.61
N GLU A 171 -20.49 4.32 -6.21
CA GLU A 171 -19.66 5.51 -6.05
C GLU A 171 -20.41 6.79 -6.45
N ALA A 172 -21.10 6.76 -7.59
CA ALA A 172 -21.91 7.89 -8.05
C ALA A 172 -23.12 8.17 -7.13
N GLY A 173 -23.58 7.17 -6.36
CA GLY A 173 -24.79 7.24 -5.54
C GLY A 173 -26.06 7.01 -6.32
N GLU A 174 -25.97 6.34 -7.47
CA GLU A 174 -27.13 5.93 -8.27
C GLU A 174 -27.87 4.74 -7.66
N LEU A 175 -27.18 3.97 -6.80
CA LEU A 175 -27.74 2.85 -6.08
C LEU A 175 -28.16 3.29 -4.67
N VAL A 176 -29.43 3.06 -4.34
CA VAL A 176 -30.01 3.34 -3.04
C VAL A 176 -30.35 2.01 -2.38
N PHE A 177 -29.87 1.82 -1.15
CA PHE A 177 -30.16 0.64 -0.34
C PHE A 177 -30.85 1.07 0.94
N ASP A 178 -31.87 0.32 1.37
CA ASP A 178 -32.65 0.65 2.56
C ASP A 178 -31.88 0.44 3.86
N SER A 179 -30.99 -0.55 3.89
CA SER A 179 -30.32 -1.00 5.12
C SER A 179 -29.02 -0.27 5.43
N VAL A 180 -28.34 0.28 4.43
CA VAL A 180 -27.04 0.95 4.57
C VAL A 180 -26.86 1.98 3.46
N PRO A 181 -26.37 3.19 3.75
CA PRO A 181 -26.03 4.13 2.69
C PRO A 181 -24.96 3.56 1.75
N ALA A 182 -25.29 3.42 0.47
CA ALA A 182 -24.46 2.73 -0.51
C ALA A 182 -23.04 3.34 -0.61
N LYS A 183 -22.97 4.68 -0.60
CA LYS A 183 -21.70 5.42 -0.59
C LYS A 183 -20.85 5.14 0.65
N VAL A 184 -21.46 4.97 1.82
CA VAL A 184 -20.71 4.70 3.05
C VAL A 184 -20.07 3.33 3.00
N PHE A 185 -20.82 2.31 2.55
CA PHE A 185 -20.26 0.98 2.32
C PHE A 185 -19.09 1.02 1.33
N PHE A 186 -19.27 1.67 0.18
CA PHE A 186 -18.22 1.75 -0.83
C PHE A 186 -16.98 2.53 -0.36
N SER A 187 -17.18 3.67 0.31
CA SER A 187 -16.07 4.45 0.88
C SER A 187 -15.28 3.64 1.91
N LEU A 188 -15.96 2.89 2.79
CA LEU A 188 -15.28 2.01 3.75
C LEU A 188 -14.49 0.91 3.04
N LEU A 189 -15.06 0.28 2.02
CA LEU A 189 -14.40 -0.76 1.22
C LEU A 189 -13.14 -0.22 0.52
N VAL A 190 -13.23 0.96 -0.10
CA VAL A 190 -12.08 1.61 -0.75
C VAL A 190 -11.01 1.97 0.27
N GLN A 191 -11.42 2.54 1.41
CA GLN A 191 -10.51 2.88 2.49
C GLN A 191 -9.75 1.64 2.99
N ASN A 192 -10.46 0.58 3.39
CA ASN A 192 -9.80 -0.60 3.95
C ASN A 192 -9.01 -1.40 2.90
N THR A 193 -9.36 -1.29 1.60
CA THR A 193 -8.53 -1.84 0.52
C THR A 193 -7.19 -1.11 0.42
N ARG A 194 -7.21 0.23 0.46
CA ARG A 194 -5.98 1.05 0.46
C ARG A 194 -5.13 0.80 1.70
N GLU A 195 -5.77 0.75 2.87
CA GLU A 195 -5.09 0.40 4.12
C GLU A 195 -4.45 -0.99 4.02
N GLY A 196 -5.18 -1.99 3.53
CA GLY A 196 -4.64 -3.34 3.36
C GLY A 196 -3.54 -3.42 2.30
N PHE A 197 -3.58 -2.59 1.26
CA PHE A 197 -2.53 -2.57 0.24
C PHE A 197 -1.25 -1.87 0.72
N PHE A 198 -1.35 -0.89 1.63
CA PHE A 198 -0.21 -0.09 2.10
C PHE A 198 0.13 -0.28 3.58
N CYS A 199 -0.47 -1.22 4.31
CA CYS A 199 -0.15 -1.48 5.71
C CYS A 199 1.23 -2.13 5.87
N ASP A 200 1.69 -2.27 7.11
CA ASP A 200 2.78 -3.21 7.40
C ASP A 200 2.29 -4.67 7.25
N PRO A 201 3.09 -5.59 6.69
CA PRO A 201 2.74 -7.01 6.53
C PRO A 201 2.24 -7.72 7.80
N ILE A 202 2.61 -7.25 8.99
CA ILE A 202 2.15 -7.82 10.26
C ILE A 202 0.61 -7.84 10.39
N HIS A 203 -0.07 -6.93 9.69
CA HIS A 203 -1.54 -6.81 9.70
C HIS A 203 -2.24 -7.73 8.69
N GLY A 204 -1.50 -8.48 7.86
CA GLY A 204 -2.05 -9.44 6.89
C GLY A 204 -2.23 -8.89 5.47
N GLY A 205 -2.09 -7.59 5.29
CA GLY A 205 -2.02 -6.92 3.98
C GLY A 205 -0.58 -6.64 3.54
N ASN A 206 -0.43 -5.89 2.45
CA ASN A 206 0.83 -5.51 1.81
C ASN A 206 1.90 -6.62 1.81
N LYS A 207 1.51 -7.86 1.50
CA LYS A 207 2.41 -9.02 1.49
C LYS A 207 3.59 -8.77 0.55
N GLY A 208 4.79 -9.14 0.99
CA GLY A 208 6.02 -8.84 0.24
C GLY A 208 6.31 -7.34 0.10
N MET A 209 5.57 -6.47 0.80
CA MET A 209 5.68 -5.01 0.71
C MET A 209 5.51 -4.50 -0.73
N VAL A 210 4.64 -5.14 -1.51
CA VAL A 210 4.40 -4.79 -2.93
C VAL A 210 3.94 -3.36 -3.09
N GLY A 211 3.02 -2.88 -2.24
CA GLY A 211 2.51 -1.52 -2.32
C GLY A 211 3.58 -0.49 -1.95
N TRP A 212 4.40 -0.78 -0.93
CA TRP A 212 5.52 0.09 -0.56
C TRP A 212 6.58 0.16 -1.65
N THR A 213 6.93 -0.99 -2.23
CA THR A 213 7.90 -1.06 -3.32
C THR A 213 7.41 -0.28 -4.54
N GLN A 214 6.13 -0.39 -4.88
CA GLN A 214 5.52 0.32 -6.02
C GLN A 214 5.60 1.85 -5.88
N ILE A 215 5.41 2.38 -4.67
CA ILE A 215 5.48 3.84 -4.42
C ILE A 215 6.87 4.32 -3.98
N GLY A 216 7.86 3.43 -3.90
CA GLY A 216 9.20 3.75 -3.42
C GLY A 216 9.28 4.07 -1.92
N PHE A 217 8.32 3.62 -1.13
CA PHE A 217 8.33 3.83 0.33
C PHE A 217 9.37 2.90 1.00
N PRO A 218 10.32 3.44 1.79
CA PRO A 218 11.41 2.66 2.36
C PRO A 218 11.00 1.69 3.48
N GLY A 219 9.74 1.75 3.93
CA GLY A 219 9.23 0.95 5.04
C GLY A 219 9.61 1.51 6.42
N ALA A 220 9.48 0.68 7.45
CA ALA A 220 9.75 0.99 8.86
C ALA A 220 11.25 1.04 9.20
N ARG A 221 12.04 1.77 8.42
CA ARG A 221 13.47 1.96 8.67
C ARG A 221 13.70 2.94 9.82
N ALA A 222 14.58 2.57 10.75
CA ALA A 222 14.90 3.37 11.93
C ALA A 222 15.61 4.69 11.58
N ASP A 223 16.42 4.72 10.52
CA ASP A 223 17.11 5.91 10.06
C ASP A 223 17.12 5.98 8.53
N PHE A 224 16.54 7.04 7.99
CA PHE A 224 16.56 7.41 6.58
C PHE A 224 16.63 8.93 6.37
N MET A 225 16.91 9.69 7.44
CA MET A 225 16.81 11.16 7.45
C MET A 225 17.78 11.81 6.46
N ASP A 226 18.97 11.23 6.29
CA ASP A 226 19.97 11.67 5.32
C ASP A 226 19.50 11.60 3.85
N TRP A 227 18.38 10.93 3.58
CA TRP A 227 17.83 10.75 2.24
C TRP A 227 16.56 11.59 1.96
N VAL A 228 15.89 12.10 3.00
CA VAL A 228 14.57 12.76 2.87
C VAL A 228 14.63 14.03 2.01
N GLU A 229 15.73 14.79 2.09
CA GLU A 229 15.91 16.02 1.32
C GLU A 229 16.40 15.77 -0.12
N ARG A 230 16.70 14.52 -0.47
CA ARG A 230 17.17 14.15 -1.80
C ARG A 230 15.99 13.90 -2.72
N ASN A 231 15.95 14.56 -3.87
CA ASN A 231 15.00 14.21 -4.93
C ASN A 231 15.50 12.99 -5.73
N GLU A 232 15.88 11.93 -5.02
CA GLU A 232 16.51 10.73 -5.56
C GLU A 232 15.82 9.47 -5.02
N PRO A 233 15.64 8.42 -5.85
CA PRO A 233 15.10 7.16 -5.37
C PRO A 233 15.91 6.59 -4.21
N TYR A 234 15.21 6.08 -3.20
CA TYR A 234 15.86 5.41 -2.08
C TYR A 234 16.46 4.05 -2.55
N PRO A 235 17.76 3.78 -2.32
CA PRO A 235 18.47 2.71 -3.03
C PRO A 235 18.27 1.31 -2.42
N PHE A 236 17.62 1.20 -1.26
CA PHE A 236 17.46 -0.07 -0.55
C PHE A 236 15.99 -0.52 -0.55
N PRO A 237 15.72 -1.84 -0.53
CA PRO A 237 14.36 -2.37 -0.52
C PRO A 237 13.58 -1.92 0.71
N ALA A 238 12.25 -1.97 0.63
CA ALA A 238 11.39 -1.67 1.77
C ALA A 238 11.66 -2.65 2.93
N VAL A 239 11.46 -2.17 4.18
CA VAL A 239 11.65 -2.97 5.40
C VAL A 239 10.38 -2.97 6.24
N SER A 240 9.89 -4.15 6.65
CA SER A 240 8.73 -4.26 7.56
C SER A 240 9.11 -3.96 9.00
N ILE A 241 8.11 -3.76 9.86
CA ILE A 241 8.28 -3.64 11.32
C ILE A 241 8.98 -4.87 11.91
N ARG A 242 8.80 -6.05 11.29
CA ARG A 242 9.48 -7.29 11.67
C ARG A 242 10.92 -7.40 11.15
N GLY A 243 11.38 -6.43 10.35
CA GLY A 243 12.71 -6.41 9.75
C GLY A 243 12.85 -7.24 8.47
N GLU A 244 11.74 -7.74 7.92
CA GLU A 244 11.72 -8.43 6.61
C GLU A 244 12.03 -7.41 5.50
N ARG A 245 12.57 -7.88 4.37
CA ARG A 245 12.96 -7.02 3.24
C ARG A 245 12.25 -7.50 1.98
N ALA A 246 11.81 -6.54 1.16
CA ALA A 246 11.21 -6.79 -0.15
C ALA A 246 12.24 -7.37 -1.14
#